data_AF-A0A7X8F755-F1
#
_entry.id   AF-A0A7X8F755-F1
#
_cell.length_a   1.000
_cell.length_b   1.000
_cell.length_c   1.000
_cell.angle_alpha   90.00
_cell.angle_beta   90.00
_cell.angle_gamma   90.00
#
_symmetry.space_group_name_H-M   'P 1'
#
loop_
_entity.id
_entity.type
_entity.pdbx_description
1 polymer ?
#
loop_
_entity_poly.entity_id
_entity_poly.type
_entity_poly.pdbx_seq_one_letter_code
_entity_poly.pdbx_strand_id
1 'polypeptide(L)'
;MKKKSLLLLLMLVFVVISMQAKTWYFKIQGTSAWADKPAGNVVEMAANAIGANIVNAAHSSSPDGDTIFIAGGTYEIGEQIMAKANQVIVGSFAGTENKMGDRQRSDVDGNGIVEPWEFTTPTIIKPTAAMTAGGLGYCLGVNEANITIDGIIFEDFAHTRHGIGGVGVFNNGINALLQNVVMRNSSIDAGGAQGGSVNGIIRLQMVGTAVNCLVEYCTLKSSKDLV
;
A
#
# COMPACT_ATOMS: atom_id res chain seq x y z
N MET A 1 -18.69 17.02 55.09
CA MET A 1 -17.60 16.58 54.18
C MET A 1 -18.12 16.12 52.80
N LYS A 2 -18.83 16.96 52.04
CA LYS A 2 -19.51 16.52 50.78
C LYS A 2 -19.10 17.25 49.49
N LYS A 3 -18.25 18.28 49.53
CA LYS A 3 -17.86 19.06 48.34
C LYS A 3 -16.54 18.61 47.67
N LYS A 4 -15.65 17.93 48.40
CA LYS A 4 -14.36 17.45 47.85
C LYS A 4 -14.50 16.18 47.00
N SER A 5 -15.53 15.37 47.24
CA SER A 5 -15.78 14.12 46.49
C SER A 5 -16.41 14.35 45.10
N LEU A 6 -17.08 15.48 44.89
CA LEU A 6 -17.71 15.81 43.61
C LEU A 6 -16.69 16.39 42.61
N LEU A 7 -15.67 17.10 43.10
CA LEU A 7 -14.58 17.62 42.27
C LEU A 7 -13.66 16.49 41.75
N LEU A 8 -13.45 15.44 42.55
CA LEU A 8 -12.67 14.26 42.13
C LEU A 8 -13.42 13.40 41.09
N LEU A 9 -14.75 13.40 41.13
CA LEU A 9 -15.58 12.65 40.17
C LEU A 9 -15.71 13.38 38.82
N LEU A 10 -15.71 14.73 38.82
CA LEU A 10 -15.67 15.52 37.57
C LEU A 10 -14.28 15.55 36.91
N MET A 11 -13.20 15.39 37.66
CA MET A 11 -11.85 15.21 37.10
C MET A 11 -11.63 13.83 36.45
N LEU A 12 -12.52 12.86 36.65
CA LEU A 12 -12.48 11.55 35.99
C LEU A 12 -13.30 11.50 34.68
N VAL A 13 -13.99 12.58 34.30
CA VAL A 13 -14.90 12.62 33.12
C VAL A 13 -14.21 13.02 31.81
N PHE A 14 -12.94 13.45 31.84
CA PHE A 14 -12.22 13.78 30.63
C PHE A 14 -10.88 13.09 30.65
N VAL A 15 -10.80 11.93 30.00
CA VAL A 15 -9.82 11.57 28.96
C VAL A 15 -10.26 10.18 28.47
N VAL A 16 -11.39 10.11 27.76
CA VAL A 16 -11.51 9.09 26.71
C VAL A 16 -10.76 9.72 25.54
N ILE A 17 -9.46 9.44 25.42
CA ILE A 17 -8.80 9.68 24.14
C ILE A 17 -9.46 8.67 23.21
N SER A 18 -10.51 9.06 22.50
CA SER A 18 -10.85 8.33 21.29
C SER A 18 -9.60 8.44 20.43
N MET A 19 -8.86 7.34 20.28
CA MET A 19 -7.87 7.23 19.22
C MET A 19 -8.66 7.36 17.92
N GLN A 20 -8.83 8.60 17.45
CA GLN A 20 -9.45 8.84 16.17
C GLN A 20 -8.45 8.39 15.11
N ALA A 21 -8.93 7.59 14.16
CA ALA A 21 -8.18 7.26 12.98
C ALA A 21 -7.63 8.54 12.36
N LYS A 22 -6.30 8.58 12.18
CA LYS A 22 -5.57 9.72 11.66
C LYS A 22 -5.31 9.53 10.17
N THR A 23 -5.24 10.64 9.43
CA THR A 23 -4.71 10.63 8.06
C THR A 23 -3.24 11.04 8.06
N TRP A 24 -2.42 10.20 7.44
CA TRP A 24 -1.01 10.43 7.19
C TRP A 24 -0.78 10.76 5.72
N TYR A 25 0.11 11.71 5.46
CA TYR A 25 0.39 12.24 4.13
C TYR A 25 1.84 11.96 3.77
N PHE A 26 2.07 11.13 2.75
CA PHE A 26 3.41 10.73 2.31
C PHE A 26 3.76 11.47 1.02
N LYS A 27 5.02 11.90 0.92
CA LYS A 27 5.56 12.54 -0.27
C LYS A 27 7.05 12.27 -0.43
N ILE A 28 7.56 12.51 -1.64
CA ILE A 28 8.99 12.54 -1.89
C ILE A 28 9.60 13.82 -1.29
N GLN A 29 10.76 13.70 -0.64
CA GLN A 29 11.50 14.80 -0.05
C GLN A 29 11.80 15.88 -1.10
N GLY A 30 11.64 17.14 -0.74
CA GLY A 30 11.84 18.27 -1.64
C GLY A 30 10.65 18.59 -2.55
N THR A 31 9.55 17.83 -2.49
CA THR A 31 8.31 18.17 -3.21
C THR A 31 7.40 19.10 -2.40
N SER A 32 6.58 19.87 -3.11
CA SER A 32 5.57 20.78 -2.53
C SER A 32 4.26 20.08 -2.14
N ALA A 33 4.14 18.76 -2.36
CA ALA A 33 2.96 18.01 -1.96
C ALA A 33 2.70 18.20 -0.45
N TRP A 34 1.43 18.33 -0.09
CA TRP A 34 0.96 18.43 1.30
C TRP A 34 1.54 19.61 2.08
N ALA A 35 1.99 20.68 1.41
CA ALA A 35 2.55 21.86 2.06
C ALA A 35 1.56 22.58 2.99
N ASP A 36 0.26 22.39 2.76
CA ASP A 36 -0.84 22.94 3.57
C ASP A 36 -1.25 22.00 4.74
N LYS A 37 -0.74 20.77 4.79
CA LYS A 37 -1.12 19.79 5.81
C LYS A 37 -0.29 19.95 7.08
N PRO A 38 -0.82 19.57 8.26
CA PRO A 38 -0.09 19.67 9.51
C PRO A 38 1.24 18.89 9.45
N ALA A 39 2.36 19.54 9.76
CA ALA A 39 3.69 18.94 9.65
C ALA A 39 3.83 17.61 10.44
N GLY A 40 3.15 17.48 11.58
CA GLY A 40 3.13 16.24 12.38
C GLY A 40 2.34 15.07 11.74
N ASN A 41 1.76 15.28 10.56
CA ASN A 41 1.01 14.27 9.80
C ASN A 41 1.66 14.02 8.43
N VAL A 42 2.70 14.79 8.06
CA VAL A 42 3.39 14.67 6.78
C VAL A 42 4.68 13.89 6.98
N VAL A 43 4.89 12.86 6.16
CA VAL A 43 6.11 12.04 6.15
C VAL A 43 6.82 12.26 4.83
N GLU A 44 8.07 12.72 4.90
CA GLU A 44 8.93 12.90 3.73
C GLU A 44 9.79 11.65 3.53
N MET A 45 9.75 11.12 2.31
CA MET A 45 10.51 9.95 1.88
C MET A 45 11.61 10.40 0.93
N ALA A 46 12.86 10.02 1.18
CA ALA A 46 13.89 10.21 0.15
C ALA A 46 13.51 9.38 -1.09
N ALA A 47 13.65 9.94 -2.29
CA ALA A 47 13.66 9.13 -3.51
C ALA A 47 14.79 8.11 -3.35
N ASN A 48 14.48 6.81 -3.50
CA ASN A 48 15.39 5.68 -3.26
C ASN A 48 15.62 5.28 -1.77
N ALA A 49 14.73 5.66 -0.84
CA ALA A 49 14.82 5.24 0.55
C ALA A 49 14.53 3.72 0.72
N ILE A 50 15.59 2.97 1.04
CA ILE A 50 15.57 1.53 1.32
C ILE A 50 14.70 1.22 2.55
N GLY A 51 13.77 0.28 2.40
CA GLY A 51 13.33 -0.64 3.46
C GLY A 51 12.64 -0.07 4.71
N ALA A 52 12.44 1.24 4.84
CA ALA A 52 11.72 1.81 5.98
C ALA A 52 10.88 3.00 5.53
N ASN A 53 9.56 2.92 5.81
CA ASN A 53 8.71 4.07 6.12
C ASN A 53 7.67 4.60 5.11
N ILE A 54 7.19 3.88 4.09
CA ILE A 54 5.74 4.02 3.79
C ILE A 54 4.95 3.25 4.84
N VAL A 55 5.40 2.03 5.17
CA VAL A 55 4.77 1.20 6.19
C VAL A 55 5.36 1.40 7.57
N ASN A 56 6.69 1.44 7.81
CA ASN A 56 7.21 1.58 9.18
C ASN A 56 6.85 2.92 9.87
N ALA A 57 6.72 4.04 9.13
CA ALA A 57 6.13 5.27 9.68
C ALA A 57 4.62 5.15 9.90
N ALA A 58 3.90 4.35 9.11
CA ALA A 58 2.56 3.93 9.46
C ALA A 58 2.52 2.86 10.59
N HIS A 59 3.61 2.11 10.80
CA HIS A 59 3.65 0.97 11.70
C HIS A 59 3.98 1.39 13.13
N SER A 60 4.88 2.37 13.30
CA SER A 60 5.21 2.98 14.58
C SER A 60 4.31 4.16 14.98
N SER A 61 3.58 4.76 14.02
CA SER A 61 2.81 6.01 14.24
C SER A 61 1.32 5.92 13.92
N SER A 62 0.88 4.96 13.09
CA SER A 62 -0.52 4.75 12.72
C SER A 62 -1.06 3.49 13.42
N PRO A 63 -2.01 3.64 14.35
CA PRO A 63 -2.79 2.53 14.85
C PRO A 63 -3.60 1.88 13.73
N ASP A 64 -4.18 0.71 14.02
CA ASP A 64 -5.24 0.12 13.21
C ASP A 64 -6.32 1.17 12.90
N GLY A 65 -6.85 1.16 11.68
CA GLY A 65 -7.91 2.10 11.26
C GLY A 65 -7.44 3.40 10.59
N ASP A 66 -6.15 3.71 10.59
CA ASP A 66 -5.64 4.94 9.98
C ASP A 66 -5.71 4.94 8.44
N THR A 67 -5.70 6.15 7.88
CA THR A 67 -5.68 6.39 6.44
C THR A 67 -4.32 6.94 6.01
N ILE A 68 -3.82 6.46 4.89
CA ILE A 68 -2.54 6.83 4.31
C ILE A 68 -2.77 7.37 2.91
N PHE A 69 -2.45 8.64 2.69
CA PHE A 69 -2.46 9.28 1.38
C PHE A 69 -1.03 9.45 0.88
N ILE A 70 -0.73 8.95 -0.31
CA ILE A 70 0.59 8.98 -0.91
C ILE A 70 0.55 9.88 -2.15
N ALA A 71 1.38 10.91 -2.16
CA ALA A 71 1.52 11.77 -3.33
C ALA A 71 2.06 10.97 -4.54
N GLY A 72 1.72 11.41 -5.74
CA GLY A 72 2.24 10.91 -6.99
C GLY A 72 3.77 11.02 -7.04
N GLY A 73 4.39 10.08 -7.74
CA GLY A 73 5.84 9.93 -7.80
C GLY A 73 6.26 8.46 -7.73
N THR A 74 7.54 8.21 -7.95
CA THR A 74 8.14 6.88 -7.87
C THR A 74 8.83 6.68 -6.52
N TYR A 75 8.45 5.61 -5.83
CA TYR A 75 8.97 5.21 -4.53
C TYR A 75 9.62 3.84 -4.66
N GLU A 76 10.75 3.65 -4.01
CA GLU A 76 11.40 2.35 -3.90
C GLU A 76 11.13 1.72 -2.53
N ILE A 77 10.95 0.40 -2.49
CA ILE A 77 10.83 -0.38 -1.25
C ILE A 77 11.93 -1.42 -1.13
N GLY A 78 12.51 -1.53 0.07
CA GLY A 78 13.52 -2.54 0.40
C GLY A 78 12.93 -3.78 1.06
N GLU A 79 11.69 -3.68 1.53
CA GLU A 79 10.98 -4.71 2.28
C GLU A 79 9.51 -4.71 1.84
N GLN A 80 8.79 -5.77 2.18
CA GLN A 80 7.38 -5.94 1.85
C GLN A 80 6.52 -4.89 2.58
N ILE A 81 5.50 -4.36 1.91
CA ILE A 81 4.50 -3.50 2.53
C ILE A 81 3.53 -4.40 3.30
N MET A 82 3.50 -4.30 4.63
CA MET A 82 2.59 -5.08 5.49
C MET A 82 1.45 -4.19 5.99
N ALA A 83 0.28 -4.28 5.34
CA ALA A 83 -0.90 -3.50 5.71
C ALA A 83 -1.51 -4.01 7.03
N LYS A 84 -2.00 -3.08 7.85
CA LYS A 84 -2.61 -3.35 9.17
C LYS A 84 -4.13 -3.45 9.10
N ALA A 85 -4.74 -3.99 10.16
CA ALA A 85 -6.19 -4.08 10.26
C ALA A 85 -6.88 -2.71 10.09
N ASN A 86 -7.97 -2.70 9.34
CA ASN A 86 -8.81 -1.52 9.08
C ASN A 86 -8.09 -0.37 8.35
N GLN A 87 -6.90 -0.59 7.78
CA GLN A 87 -6.10 0.46 7.15
C GLN A 87 -6.59 0.78 5.74
N VAL A 88 -6.51 2.05 5.36
CA VAL A 88 -6.81 2.53 4.01
C VAL A 88 -5.55 3.16 3.42
N ILE A 89 -5.00 2.58 2.36
CA ILE A 89 -3.77 3.04 1.68
C ILE A 89 -4.14 3.51 0.28
N VAL A 90 -3.88 4.78 -0.01
CA VAL A 90 -4.36 5.44 -1.22
C VAL A 90 -3.23 6.22 -1.86
N GLY A 91 -2.93 5.90 -3.13
CA GLY A 91 -1.96 6.62 -3.93
C GLY A 91 -2.60 7.59 -4.92
N SER A 92 -1.72 8.18 -5.72
CA SER A 92 -2.01 9.00 -6.88
C SER A 92 -2.64 10.36 -6.60
N PHE A 93 -2.14 11.03 -5.56
CA PHE A 93 -2.50 12.41 -5.22
C PHE A 93 -1.50 13.42 -5.80
N ALA A 94 -1.96 14.56 -6.31
CA ALA A 94 -1.10 15.69 -6.66
C ALA A 94 -0.49 16.35 -5.41
N GLY A 95 -1.10 16.16 -4.24
CA GLY A 95 -0.64 16.69 -2.96
C GLY A 95 -1.40 17.93 -2.49
N THR A 96 -2.52 18.27 -3.13
CA THR A 96 -3.39 19.41 -2.76
C THR A 96 -4.80 18.98 -2.39
N GLU A 97 -5.11 17.70 -2.56
CA GLU A 97 -6.42 17.10 -2.31
C GLU A 97 -6.77 17.05 -0.82
N ASN A 98 -8.06 16.91 -0.52
CA ASN A 98 -8.56 16.73 0.85
C ASN A 98 -9.14 15.33 1.09
N LYS A 99 -9.57 14.65 0.02
CA LYS A 99 -10.18 13.31 0.08
C LYS A 99 -9.84 12.49 -1.17
N MET A 100 -10.04 11.18 -1.07
CA MET A 100 -9.73 10.21 -2.14
C MET A 100 -10.36 10.55 -3.50
N GLY A 101 -11.55 11.16 -3.50
CA GLY A 101 -12.30 11.51 -4.72
C GLY A 101 -11.81 12.78 -5.42
N ASP A 102 -10.88 13.54 -4.84
CA ASP A 102 -10.36 14.77 -5.44
C ASP A 102 -9.22 14.51 -6.44
N ARG A 103 -8.68 13.28 -6.45
CA ARG A 103 -7.57 12.87 -7.33
C ARG A 103 -7.98 12.99 -8.80
N GLN A 104 -7.12 13.62 -9.59
CA GLN A 104 -7.36 13.82 -11.02
C GLN A 104 -7.02 12.56 -11.82
N ARG A 105 -7.78 12.32 -12.89
CA ARG A 105 -7.55 11.27 -13.88
C ARG A 105 -7.41 11.89 -15.27
N SER A 106 -6.65 11.22 -16.11
CA SER A 106 -6.40 11.61 -17.50
C SER A 106 -6.13 10.37 -18.32
N ASP A 107 -6.41 10.39 -19.62
CA ASP A 107 -6.05 9.33 -20.56
C ASP A 107 -4.53 9.27 -20.66
N VAL A 108 -3.91 8.31 -19.96
CA VAL A 108 -2.45 8.21 -19.82
C VAL A 108 -1.86 7.42 -20.98
N ASP A 109 -2.59 6.45 -21.52
CA ASP A 109 -2.12 5.62 -22.63
C ASP A 109 -2.47 6.19 -24.02
N GLY A 110 -3.31 7.23 -24.09
CA GLY A 110 -3.70 7.95 -25.30
C GLY A 110 -4.73 7.20 -26.15
N ASN A 111 -5.48 6.26 -25.57
CA ASN A 111 -6.43 5.43 -26.30
C ASN A 111 -7.80 6.12 -26.52
N GLY A 112 -8.02 7.30 -25.95
CA GLY A 112 -9.24 8.10 -26.04
C GLY A 112 -10.27 7.82 -24.93
N ILE A 113 -9.95 6.96 -23.97
CA ILE A 113 -10.76 6.61 -22.81
C ILE A 113 -9.93 6.92 -21.56
N VAL A 114 -10.57 7.40 -20.50
CA VAL A 114 -9.93 7.55 -19.19
C VAL A 114 -10.34 6.36 -18.33
N GLU A 115 -9.48 5.37 -18.16
CA GLU A 115 -9.81 4.22 -17.31
C GLU A 115 -9.76 4.55 -15.81
N PRO A 116 -10.45 3.76 -14.97
CA PRO A 116 -10.42 4.02 -13.54
C PRO A 116 -9.04 3.84 -12.90
N TRP A 117 -8.03 3.25 -13.53
CA TRP A 117 -6.67 3.21 -12.95
C TRP A 117 -5.76 4.35 -13.44
N GLU A 118 -6.22 5.18 -14.38
CA GLU A 118 -5.40 6.22 -15.02
C GLU A 118 -5.44 7.56 -14.28
N PHE A 119 -4.69 7.62 -13.17
CA PHE A 119 -4.51 8.88 -12.45
C PHE A 119 -3.49 9.79 -13.12
N THR A 120 -3.75 11.10 -13.13
CA THR A 120 -2.84 12.11 -13.72
C THR A 120 -1.50 12.20 -13.00
N THR A 121 -1.48 11.93 -11.68
CA THR A 121 -0.27 11.98 -10.85
C THR A 121 -0.04 10.63 -10.19
N PRO A 122 0.40 9.59 -10.95
CA PRO A 122 0.43 8.22 -10.44
C PRO A 122 1.43 8.04 -9.30
N THR A 123 1.05 7.24 -8.30
CA THR A 123 2.00 6.68 -7.32
C THR A 123 2.52 5.35 -7.82
N ILE A 124 3.82 5.28 -8.09
CA ILE A 124 4.50 4.08 -8.57
C ILE A 124 5.40 3.55 -7.45
N ILE A 125 5.28 2.27 -7.12
CA ILE A 125 6.11 1.57 -6.15
C ILE A 125 6.95 0.52 -6.89
N LYS A 126 8.27 0.56 -6.66
CA LYS A 126 9.25 -0.36 -7.25
C LYS A 126 10.09 -1.05 -6.17
N PRO A 127 10.63 -2.25 -6.41
CA PRO A 127 11.63 -2.81 -5.50
C PRO A 127 12.96 -2.08 -5.65
N THR A 128 13.70 -1.95 -4.55
CA THR A 128 15.14 -1.70 -4.62
C THR A 128 15.87 -2.89 -5.23
N ALA A 129 17.07 -2.67 -5.77
CA ALA A 129 17.93 -3.76 -6.25
C ALA A 129 18.19 -4.84 -5.18
N ALA A 130 18.30 -4.43 -3.91
CA ALA A 130 18.49 -5.34 -2.78
C ALA A 130 17.26 -6.23 -2.51
N MET A 131 16.06 -5.68 -2.61
CA MET A 131 14.80 -6.45 -2.46
C MET A 131 14.68 -7.50 -3.56
N THR A 132 14.98 -7.13 -4.81
CA THR A 132 14.98 -8.06 -5.94
C THR A 132 16.01 -9.17 -5.76
N ALA A 133 17.24 -8.82 -5.36
CA ALA A 133 18.31 -9.80 -5.13
C ALA A 133 18.00 -10.75 -3.95
N GLY A 134 17.30 -10.27 -2.91
CA GLY A 134 16.87 -11.09 -1.77
C GLY A 134 15.76 -12.10 -2.12
N GLY A 135 15.07 -11.88 -3.24
CA GLY A 135 14.01 -12.75 -3.74
C GLY A 135 12.76 -12.79 -2.86
N LEU A 136 12.48 -11.75 -2.05
CA LEU A 136 11.31 -11.70 -1.17
C LEU A 136 10.00 -11.94 -1.96
N GLY A 137 9.03 -12.69 -1.42
CA GLY A 137 7.97 -13.37 -2.21
C GLY A 137 6.76 -12.56 -2.67
N TYR A 138 6.58 -11.31 -2.24
CA TYR A 138 5.49 -10.39 -2.65
C TYR A 138 5.80 -8.95 -2.27
N CYS A 139 5.27 -7.94 -2.98
CA CYS A 139 5.48 -6.53 -2.65
C CYS A 139 4.51 -5.97 -1.60
N LEU A 140 3.28 -6.49 -1.53
CA LEU A 140 2.23 -6.07 -0.60
C LEU A 140 1.58 -7.28 0.09
N GLY A 141 1.68 -7.33 1.42
CA GLY A 141 0.99 -8.28 2.29
C GLY A 141 -0.26 -7.67 2.90
N VAL A 142 -1.40 -8.30 2.65
CA VAL A 142 -2.73 -7.94 3.14
C VAL A 142 -3.23 -9.09 4.00
N ASN A 143 -2.64 -9.24 5.18
CA ASN A 143 -2.90 -10.39 6.06
C ASN A 143 -3.93 -10.09 7.16
N GLU A 144 -4.31 -8.82 7.32
CA GLU A 144 -5.25 -8.35 8.34
C GLU A 144 -6.65 -8.07 7.76
N ALA A 145 -7.64 -7.84 8.63
CA ALA A 145 -9.01 -7.59 8.20
C ALA A 145 -9.25 -6.15 7.72
N ASN A 146 -10.22 -5.97 6.81
CA ASN A 146 -10.78 -4.68 6.38
C ASN A 146 -9.73 -3.70 5.80
N ILE A 147 -8.84 -4.18 4.95
CA ILE A 147 -7.82 -3.36 4.30
C ILE A 147 -8.34 -2.82 2.97
N THR A 148 -8.13 -1.53 2.70
CA THR A 148 -8.34 -0.93 1.37
C THR A 148 -7.03 -0.46 0.77
N ILE A 149 -6.79 -0.81 -0.49
CA ILE A 149 -5.66 -0.36 -1.30
C ILE A 149 -6.21 0.26 -2.58
N ASP A 150 -5.86 1.52 -2.87
CA ASP A 150 -6.43 2.26 -4.00
C ASP A 150 -5.39 3.10 -4.76
N GLY A 151 -5.37 2.98 -6.09
CA GLY A 151 -4.68 3.94 -6.96
C GLY A 151 -3.16 3.90 -6.83
N ILE A 152 -2.60 2.69 -6.74
CA ILE A 152 -1.16 2.45 -6.67
C ILE A 152 -0.76 1.56 -7.84
N ILE A 153 0.36 1.92 -8.48
CA ILE A 153 1.02 1.11 -9.49
C ILE A 153 2.19 0.38 -8.82
N PHE A 154 2.20 -0.94 -8.91
CA PHE A 154 3.35 -1.77 -8.54
C PHE A 154 4.08 -2.20 -9.81
N GLU A 155 5.36 -1.89 -9.89
CA GLU A 155 6.14 -2.02 -11.13
C GLU A 155 7.51 -2.66 -10.87
N ASP A 156 7.99 -3.44 -11.85
CA ASP A 156 9.33 -4.04 -11.88
C ASP A 156 9.64 -5.02 -10.73
N PHE A 157 8.63 -5.65 -10.15
CA PHE A 157 8.84 -6.69 -9.14
C PHE A 157 9.22 -8.02 -9.78
N ALA A 158 10.38 -8.57 -9.41
CA ALA A 158 10.83 -9.88 -9.86
C ALA A 158 11.04 -10.82 -8.65
N HIS A 159 10.34 -11.95 -8.66
CA HIS A 159 10.34 -12.91 -7.56
C HIS A 159 10.96 -14.24 -7.97
N THR A 160 11.86 -14.72 -7.10
CA THR A 160 12.58 -15.99 -7.28
C THR A 160 12.52 -16.93 -6.07
N ARG A 161 12.03 -16.50 -4.88
CA ARG A 161 11.86 -17.42 -3.73
C ARG A 161 10.54 -18.17 -3.74
N HIS A 162 10.67 -19.41 -3.30
CA HIS A 162 9.62 -20.39 -3.11
C HIS A 162 8.95 -20.22 -1.74
N GLY A 163 7.63 -20.32 -1.70
CA GLY A 163 6.85 -20.28 -0.47
C GLY A 163 5.84 -19.14 -0.48
N ILE A 164 4.60 -19.46 -0.87
CA ILE A 164 3.37 -18.71 -0.62
C ILE A 164 3.46 -17.20 -0.96
N GLY A 165 3.23 -16.84 -2.22
CA GLY A 165 3.04 -15.44 -2.61
C GLY A 165 2.64 -15.30 -4.08
N GLY A 166 1.76 -14.36 -4.38
CA GLY A 166 1.70 -13.75 -5.71
C GLY A 166 2.66 -12.55 -5.74
N VAL A 167 3.12 -12.11 -6.92
CA VAL A 167 4.08 -10.99 -7.07
C VAL A 167 3.64 -9.76 -6.30
N GLY A 168 2.37 -9.42 -6.47
CA GLY A 168 1.87 -8.10 -6.12
C GLY A 168 1.28 -8.06 -4.75
N VAL A 169 0.11 -8.67 -4.64
CA VAL A 169 -0.70 -8.57 -3.44
C VAL A 169 -1.02 -9.97 -2.95
N PHE A 170 -0.52 -10.28 -1.76
CA PHE A 170 -0.88 -11.47 -1.02
C PHE A 170 -1.95 -11.13 0.00
N ASN A 171 -3.19 -11.55 -0.26
CA ASN A 171 -4.28 -11.36 0.69
C ASN A 171 -4.59 -12.67 1.43
N ASN A 172 -4.32 -12.72 2.73
CA ASN A 172 -4.83 -13.74 3.67
C ASN A 172 -5.80 -13.15 4.71
N GLY A 173 -6.08 -11.85 4.60
CA GLY A 173 -7.01 -11.12 5.45
C GLY A 173 -8.47 -11.29 5.02
N ILE A 174 -9.37 -10.90 5.90
CA ILE A 174 -10.81 -10.91 5.65
C ILE A 174 -11.24 -9.52 5.15
N ASN A 175 -12.04 -9.46 4.09
CA ASN A 175 -12.65 -8.22 3.59
C ASN A 175 -11.63 -7.19 3.09
N ALA A 176 -10.66 -7.62 2.28
CA ALA A 176 -9.75 -6.69 1.62
C ALA A 176 -10.32 -6.19 0.29
N LEU A 177 -10.08 -4.91 0.00
CA LEU A 177 -10.44 -4.25 -1.25
C LEU A 177 -9.19 -3.71 -1.93
N LEU A 178 -8.89 -4.23 -3.11
CA LEU A 178 -7.95 -3.64 -4.04
C LEU A 178 -8.78 -2.92 -5.11
N GLN A 179 -8.51 -1.64 -5.36
CA GLN A 179 -9.21 -0.92 -6.42
C GLN A 179 -8.31 0.02 -7.19
N ASN A 180 -8.52 0.16 -8.49
CA ASN A 180 -7.72 1.07 -9.33
C ASN A 180 -6.20 0.80 -9.21
N VAL A 181 -5.82 -0.45 -8.94
CA VAL A 181 -4.42 -0.86 -8.77
C VAL A 181 -3.89 -1.40 -10.10
N VAL A 182 -2.65 -1.05 -10.43
CA VAL A 182 -1.95 -1.58 -11.60
C VAL A 182 -0.79 -2.45 -11.13
N MET A 183 -0.68 -3.66 -11.66
CA MET A 183 0.54 -4.48 -11.60
C MET A 183 1.15 -4.54 -12.97
N ARG A 184 2.41 -4.10 -13.13
CA ARG A 184 3.07 -4.14 -14.44
C ARG A 184 4.54 -4.50 -14.40
N ASN A 185 5.06 -4.94 -15.55
CA ASN A 185 6.47 -5.29 -15.75
C ASN A 185 7.06 -6.21 -14.68
N SER A 186 6.22 -7.09 -14.11
CA SER A 186 6.60 -7.88 -12.95
C SER A 186 6.59 -9.38 -13.26
N SER A 187 7.41 -10.17 -12.57
CA SER A 187 7.57 -11.59 -12.88
C SER A 187 7.65 -12.49 -11.64
N ILE A 188 7.13 -13.71 -11.79
CA ILE A 188 7.45 -14.86 -10.93
C ILE A 188 8.16 -15.90 -11.77
N ASP A 189 9.33 -16.32 -11.31
CA ASP A 189 9.92 -17.59 -11.73
C ASP A 189 9.96 -18.54 -10.54
N ALA A 190 9.02 -19.50 -10.50
CA ALA A 190 9.00 -20.55 -9.48
C ALA A 190 9.85 -21.78 -9.87
N GLY A 191 10.78 -21.60 -10.81
CA GLY A 191 11.57 -22.61 -11.52
C GLY A 191 12.59 -23.45 -10.74
N GLY A 192 12.38 -23.73 -9.46
CA GLY A 192 13.34 -24.46 -8.60
C GLY A 192 12.83 -25.80 -8.04
N ALA A 193 13.76 -26.66 -7.60
CA ALA A 193 13.57 -28.07 -7.22
C ALA A 193 12.59 -28.38 -6.06
N GLN A 194 11.89 -27.39 -5.49
CA GLN A 194 11.00 -27.56 -4.33
C GLN A 194 9.50 -27.44 -4.62
N GLY A 195 9.06 -27.48 -5.89
CA GLY A 195 7.64 -27.73 -6.22
C GLY A 195 6.64 -26.71 -5.63
N GLY A 196 6.92 -25.41 -5.75
CA GLY A 196 6.03 -24.36 -5.29
C GLY A 196 4.88 -24.07 -6.26
N SER A 197 3.64 -23.95 -5.75
CA SER A 197 2.51 -23.46 -6.55
C SER A 197 2.62 -21.96 -6.79
N VAL A 198 2.56 -21.56 -8.06
CA VAL A 198 2.42 -20.14 -8.43
C VAL A 198 0.94 -19.75 -8.35
N ASN A 199 0.61 -18.77 -7.51
CA ASN A 199 -0.78 -18.42 -7.20
C ASN A 199 -1.26 -17.11 -7.87
N GLY A 200 -0.62 -16.72 -8.97
CA GLY A 200 -0.97 -15.53 -9.77
C GLY A 200 -0.17 -14.27 -9.40
N ILE A 201 -0.30 -13.21 -10.22
CA ILE A 201 0.32 -11.89 -9.97
C ILE A 201 -0.38 -11.19 -8.79
N ILE A 202 -1.70 -11.26 -8.74
CA ILE A 202 -2.53 -10.85 -7.59
C ILE A 202 -3.18 -12.11 -7.04
N ARG A 203 -3.00 -12.38 -5.75
CA ARG A 203 -3.63 -13.51 -5.06
C ARG A 203 -4.59 -12.99 -4.00
N LEU A 204 -5.89 -13.16 -4.27
CA LEU A 204 -6.95 -12.89 -3.30
C LEU A 204 -7.38 -14.20 -2.64
N GLN A 205 -7.27 -14.29 -1.31
CA GLN A 205 -7.88 -15.37 -0.53
C GLN A 205 -8.99 -14.84 0.37
N MET A 206 -9.78 -15.75 0.94
CA MET A 206 -10.95 -15.43 1.79
C MET A 206 -11.93 -14.49 1.07
N VAL A 207 -12.36 -13.41 1.72
CA VAL A 207 -13.29 -12.41 1.19
C VAL A 207 -12.48 -11.22 0.66
N GLY A 208 -11.71 -11.43 -0.41
CA GLY A 208 -10.94 -10.38 -1.07
C GLY A 208 -11.61 -9.93 -2.37
N THR A 209 -11.64 -8.63 -2.64
CA THR A 209 -12.19 -8.05 -3.87
C THR A 209 -11.12 -7.25 -4.61
N ALA A 210 -11.01 -7.43 -5.93
CA ALA A 210 -10.31 -6.51 -6.83
C ALA A 210 -11.31 -5.85 -7.78
N VAL A 211 -11.27 -4.52 -7.89
CA VAL A 211 -12.19 -3.72 -8.71
C VAL A 211 -11.41 -2.73 -9.57
N ASN A 212 -11.64 -2.72 -10.88
CA ASN A 212 -10.93 -1.84 -11.80
C ASN A 212 -9.41 -1.91 -11.68
N CYS A 213 -8.85 -3.12 -11.56
CA CYS A 213 -7.41 -3.32 -11.53
C CYS A 213 -6.89 -3.75 -12.90
N LEU A 214 -5.66 -3.36 -13.22
CA LEU A 214 -4.96 -3.75 -14.45
C LEU A 214 -3.76 -4.65 -14.10
N VAL A 215 -3.59 -5.74 -14.85
CA VAL A 215 -2.37 -6.55 -14.84
C VAL A 215 -1.84 -6.59 -16.27
N GLU A 216 -0.69 -5.99 -16.51
CA GLU A 216 -0.11 -5.88 -17.84
C GLU A 216 1.39 -6.24 -17.81
N TYR A 217 1.91 -6.75 -18.92
CA TYR A 217 3.34 -7.07 -19.07
C TYR A 217 3.95 -7.88 -17.91
N CYS A 218 3.14 -8.74 -17.28
CA CYS A 218 3.58 -9.57 -16.17
C CYS A 218 3.81 -11.02 -16.62
N THR A 219 4.87 -11.66 -16.11
CA THR A 219 5.20 -13.05 -16.44
C THR A 219 4.97 -13.97 -15.25
N LEU A 220 4.25 -15.07 -15.49
CA LEU A 220 4.05 -16.12 -14.50
C LEU A 220 4.68 -17.41 -15.02
N LYS A 221 5.78 -17.85 -14.42
CA LYS A 221 6.43 -19.10 -14.78
C LYS A 221 6.34 -20.09 -13.62
N SER A 222 5.55 -21.14 -13.83
CA SER A 222 5.53 -22.32 -12.97
C SER A 222 6.46 -23.38 -13.55
N SER A 223 7.38 -23.93 -12.77
CA SER A 223 8.01 -25.19 -13.15
C SER A 223 7.14 -26.33 -12.68
N LYS A 224 6.50 -27.00 -13.64
CA LYS A 224 6.01 -28.36 -13.42
C LYS A 224 6.88 -29.43 -14.07
N ASP A 225 7.92 -29.04 -14.81
CA ASP A 225 8.73 -29.96 -15.59
C ASP A 225 10.21 -29.80 -15.24
N LEU A 226 10.76 -30.79 -14.54
CA LEU A 226 12.10 -31.40 -14.70
C LEU A 226 12.31 -32.42 -13.55
N VAL A 227 11.62 -33.56 -13.64
CA VAL A 227 12.08 -34.98 -13.65
C VAL A 227 10.83 -35.84 -13.45
#